data_AF-A0A521PH11-F1
#
_entry.id   AF-A0A521PH11-F1
#
_cell.length_a   1.000
_cell.length_b   1.000
_cell.length_c   1.000
_cell.angle_alpha   90.00
_cell.angle_beta   90.00
_cell.angle_gamma   90.00
#
_symmetry.space_group_name_H-M   'P 1'
#
loop_
_entity.id
_entity.type
_entity.pdbx_description
1 polymer ?
#
loop_
_entity_poly.entity_id
_entity_poly.type
_entity_poly.pdbx_seq_one_letter_code
_entity_poly.pdbx_strand_id
1 'polypeptide(L)'
;MIKSIIGGAAVAALLSGPASAAVRSPALAWVVSPTDTGCRVELELVGRSGGITPVSLTSDGQLVSLRFFKDDLPARAFLPIRIDKARFSNLMLRGEGASGELVLSEETEAAMKKGGTLGVAWLSEEPLTASLAGSEQGLSDLRVCGAQTASRHRERAVAEQAARDRAEAEGRARALNEAQLAAVQAQTAAAEAQRRQVEETAERQRRLEAAQAERTYAEARQRAYEEERRRAYQAQYDDDEQDPRWAPPPRPVWPPRPYYSPYR
;
A
#
# COMPACT_ATOMS: atom_id res chain seq x y z
N MET A 1 40.13 63.58 -64.69
CA MET A 1 40.57 62.40 -65.44
C MET A 1 40.16 61.15 -64.67
N ILE A 2 39.36 60.31 -65.34
CA ILE A 2 39.17 58.84 -65.20
C ILE A 2 38.81 58.31 -63.78
N LYS A 3 37.52 58.09 -63.43
CA LYS A 3 36.58 56.97 -63.75
C LYS A 3 36.92 55.61 -63.12
N SER A 4 35.92 55.10 -62.38
CA SER A 4 35.75 53.79 -61.72
C SER A 4 36.02 52.55 -62.59
N ILE A 5 36.21 51.39 -61.93
CA ILE A 5 35.65 50.02 -62.18
C ILE A 5 36.29 49.04 -61.14
N ILE A 6 35.56 48.51 -60.16
CA ILE A 6 34.89 47.17 -60.02
C ILE A 6 35.83 45.95 -59.86
N GLY A 7 35.51 45.12 -58.84
CA GLY A 7 35.82 43.68 -58.73
C GLY A 7 36.68 43.36 -57.50
N GLY A 8 36.27 42.65 -56.45
CA GLY A 8 35.28 41.59 -56.30
C GLY A 8 35.97 40.23 -56.23
N ALA A 9 36.21 39.68 -55.04
CA ALA A 9 36.27 38.22 -54.75
C ALA A 9 36.54 37.92 -53.26
N ALA A 10 35.58 37.22 -52.66
CA ALA A 10 35.68 36.18 -51.63
C ALA A 10 36.82 36.21 -50.60
N VAL A 11 36.50 36.63 -49.36
CA VAL A 11 37.21 36.12 -48.17
C VAL A 11 36.42 34.93 -47.65
N ALA A 12 37.01 33.75 -47.81
CA ALA A 12 36.52 32.51 -47.24
C ALA A 12 36.36 32.67 -45.72
N ALA A 13 35.16 32.39 -45.22
CA ALA A 13 34.90 32.20 -43.81
C ALA A 13 35.67 30.96 -43.36
N LEU A 14 36.88 31.16 -42.82
CA LEU A 14 37.56 30.15 -42.03
C LEU A 14 36.75 29.97 -40.75
N LEU A 15 35.90 28.94 -40.77
CA LEU A 15 35.35 28.25 -39.61
C LEU A 15 36.51 27.86 -38.67
N SER A 16 36.92 28.81 -37.85
CA SER A 16 37.72 28.58 -36.66
C SER A 16 36.72 28.17 -35.58
N GLY A 17 36.26 26.92 -35.68
CA GLY A 17 35.67 26.24 -34.53
C GLY A 17 36.71 26.30 -33.40
N PRO A 18 36.28 26.51 -32.14
CA PRO A 18 37.22 26.48 -31.04
C PRO A 18 37.89 25.11 -31.08
N ALA A 19 39.17 25.10 -31.42
CA ALA A 19 40.03 24.00 -31.07
C ALA A 19 39.79 23.80 -29.58
N SER A 20 39.16 22.67 -29.24
CA SER A 20 39.22 22.15 -27.90
C SER A 20 40.69 21.86 -27.68
N ALA A 21 41.42 22.90 -27.25
CA ALA A 21 42.62 22.72 -26.50
C ALA A 21 42.20 21.78 -25.38
N ALA A 22 42.66 20.54 -25.45
CA ALA A 22 42.63 19.65 -24.32
C ALA A 22 43.30 20.44 -23.19
N VAL A 23 42.48 21.03 -22.33
CA VAL A 23 42.92 21.51 -21.04
C VAL A 23 43.43 20.25 -20.37
N ARG A 24 44.76 20.06 -20.43
CA ARG A 24 45.45 19.21 -19.49
C ARG A 24 45.16 19.85 -18.14
N SER A 25 44.11 19.43 -17.44
CA SER A 25 43.73 19.96 -16.13
C SER A 25 44.95 19.87 -15.21
N PRO A 26 45.63 20.99 -14.92
CA PRO A 26 46.74 21.00 -14.00
C PRO A 26 46.16 21.42 -12.65
N ALA A 27 46.11 20.46 -11.72
CA ALA A 27 45.42 20.47 -10.43
C ALA A 27 43.95 20.00 -10.51
N LEU A 28 43.69 18.86 -9.86
CA LEU A 28 42.35 18.43 -9.47
C LEU A 28 41.75 19.57 -8.64
N ALA A 29 40.86 20.36 -9.24
CA ALA A 29 40.08 21.32 -8.49
C ALA A 29 39.23 20.52 -7.50
N TRP A 30 39.25 20.90 -6.22
CA TRP A 30 38.41 20.31 -5.19
C TRP A 30 36.95 20.70 -5.45
N VAL A 31 36.32 20.04 -6.43
CA VAL A 31 34.95 20.32 -6.85
C VAL A 31 34.00 19.56 -5.93
N VAL A 32 33.36 20.30 -5.03
CA VAL A 32 32.36 19.76 -4.11
C VAL A 32 31.02 19.68 -4.82
N SER A 33 30.48 18.47 -4.92
CA SER A 33 29.18 18.18 -5.52
C SER A 33 28.19 17.71 -4.45
N PRO A 34 26.94 18.22 -4.41
CA PRO A 34 25.94 17.73 -3.48
C PRO A 34 25.50 16.30 -3.82
N THR A 35 25.12 15.54 -2.79
CA THR A 35 24.46 14.23 -2.87
C THR A 35 23.13 14.27 -2.11
N ASP A 36 22.43 13.15 -1.98
CA ASP A 36 21.14 13.12 -1.26
C ASP A 36 21.29 13.45 0.23
N THR A 37 22.35 12.93 0.86
CA THR A 37 22.57 13.02 2.31
C THR A 37 23.79 13.85 2.72
N GLY A 38 24.55 14.37 1.75
CA GLY A 38 25.78 15.10 2.03
C GLY A 38 26.38 15.75 0.80
N CYS A 39 27.70 15.86 0.75
CA CYS A 39 28.43 16.29 -0.44
C CYS A 39 29.62 15.35 -0.70
N ARG A 40 30.13 15.37 -1.93
CA ARG A 40 31.24 14.53 -2.40
C ARG A 40 32.28 15.33 -3.19
N VAL A 41 33.52 14.88 -3.15
CA VAL A 41 34.62 15.32 -4.02
C VAL A 41 35.23 14.08 -4.65
N GLU A 42 35.42 14.09 -5.97
CA GLU A 42 36.16 13.03 -6.67
C GLU A 42 37.66 13.26 -6.59
N LEU A 43 38.40 12.19 -6.34
CA LEU A 43 39.86 12.18 -6.35
C LEU A 43 40.34 11.01 -7.20
N GLU A 44 41.45 11.23 -7.89
CA GLU A 44 42.12 10.19 -8.67
C GLU A 44 43.41 9.80 -7.96
N LEU A 45 43.48 8.55 -7.50
CA LEU A 45 44.71 7.99 -6.96
C LEU A 45 45.54 7.43 -8.12
N VAL A 46 46.76 7.93 -8.28
CA VAL A 46 47.68 7.57 -9.36
C VAL A 46 48.81 6.71 -8.81
N GLY A 47 49.00 5.54 -9.42
CA GLY A 47 50.10 4.63 -9.13
C GLY A 47 51.34 4.91 -9.97
N ARG A 48 52.45 4.22 -9.68
CA ARG A 48 53.73 4.47 -10.36
C ARG A 48 53.71 4.03 -11.81
N SER A 49 52.90 3.03 -12.15
CA SER A 49 52.69 2.59 -13.53
C SER A 49 51.82 3.55 -14.34
N GLY A 50 51.27 4.60 -13.71
CA GLY A 50 50.28 5.48 -14.31
C GLY A 50 48.84 4.95 -14.21
N GLY A 51 48.61 3.85 -13.50
CA GLY A 51 47.26 3.36 -13.19
C GLY A 51 46.48 4.38 -12.37
N ILE A 52 45.21 4.61 -12.72
CA ILE A 52 44.31 5.52 -12.02
C ILE A 52 43.24 4.71 -11.32
N THR A 53 43.06 4.95 -10.02
CA THR A 53 41.97 4.39 -9.22
C THR A 53 41.08 5.53 -8.72
N PRO A 54 39.82 5.62 -9.18
CA PRO A 54 38.90 6.66 -8.73
C PRO A 54 38.47 6.38 -7.29
N VAL A 55 38.50 7.42 -6.47
CA VAL A 55 37.96 7.41 -5.10
C VAL A 55 37.19 8.70 -4.88
N SER A 56 36.31 8.72 -3.87
CA SER A 56 35.57 9.92 -3.52
C SER A 56 35.69 10.21 -2.04
N LEU A 57 35.79 11.48 -1.67
CA LEU A 57 35.60 11.93 -0.30
C LEU A 57 34.15 12.36 -0.13
N THR A 58 33.46 11.85 0.86
CA THR A 58 32.09 12.22 1.20
C THR A 58 32.02 12.83 2.59
N SER A 59 31.11 13.79 2.79
CA SER A 59 30.82 14.34 4.11
C SER A 59 29.34 14.67 4.29
N ASP A 60 28.82 14.36 5.47
CA ASP A 60 27.52 14.79 5.99
C ASP A 60 27.64 16.02 6.92
N GLY A 61 28.83 16.61 6.99
CA GLY A 61 29.19 17.73 7.88
C GLY A 61 29.72 17.31 9.25
N GLN A 62 29.51 16.06 9.68
CA GLN A 62 30.07 15.53 10.92
C GLN A 62 31.32 14.69 10.65
N LEU A 63 31.23 13.78 9.69
CA LEU A 63 32.28 12.87 9.31
C LEU A 63 32.76 13.15 7.89
N VAL A 64 34.02 12.83 7.63
CA VAL A 64 34.57 12.76 6.29
C VAL A 64 35.01 11.32 6.04
N SER A 65 34.58 10.73 4.93
CA SER A 65 34.91 9.36 4.59
C SER A 65 35.44 9.25 3.17
N LEU A 66 36.42 8.37 2.97
CA LEU A 66 36.97 8.04 1.65
C LEU A 66 36.29 6.77 1.15
N ARG A 67 35.53 6.88 0.05
CA ARG A 67 34.86 5.76 -0.60
C ARG A 67 35.67 5.26 -1.78
N PHE A 68 35.77 3.95 -1.91
CA PHE A 68 36.57 3.27 -2.91
C PHE A 68 35.94 1.91 -3.28
N PHE A 69 36.43 1.29 -4.35
CA PHE A 69 36.00 -0.04 -4.77
C PHE A 69 37.19 -1.01 -4.70
N LYS A 70 36.97 -2.18 -4.10
CA LYS A 70 37.94 -3.27 -4.02
C LYS A 70 37.21 -4.59 -3.72
N ASP A 71 37.59 -5.65 -4.41
CA ASP A 71 37.10 -6.98 -4.11
C ASP A 71 37.65 -7.51 -2.77
N ASP A 72 36.94 -8.47 -2.18
CA ASP A 72 37.36 -9.19 -0.96
C ASP A 72 37.70 -8.32 0.26
N LEU A 73 37.08 -7.13 0.37
CA LEU A 73 37.25 -6.27 1.55
C LEU A 73 36.77 -6.97 2.82
N PRO A 74 37.46 -6.93 3.96
CA PRO A 74 36.90 -7.43 5.23
C PRO A 74 35.70 -6.59 5.69
N ALA A 75 34.81 -7.15 6.53
CA ALA A 75 33.63 -6.42 7.01
C ALA A 75 34.00 -5.12 7.76
N ARG A 76 35.08 -5.18 8.55
CA ARG A 76 35.62 -4.06 9.31
C ARG A 76 37.12 -4.25 9.49
N ALA A 77 37.92 -3.21 9.27
CA ALA A 77 39.36 -3.23 9.53
C ALA A 77 39.89 -1.82 9.79
N PHE A 78 41.04 -1.70 10.45
CA PHE A 78 41.79 -0.43 10.48
C PHE A 78 42.81 -0.43 9.34
N LEU A 79 42.62 0.46 8.37
CA LEU A 79 43.49 0.56 7.21
C LEU A 79 44.36 1.82 7.31
N PRO A 80 45.67 1.70 7.05
CA PRO A 80 46.55 2.84 7.09
C PRO A 80 46.49 3.66 5.81
N ILE A 81 46.44 4.98 5.93
CA ILE A 81 46.78 5.89 4.84
C ILE A 81 47.98 6.75 5.25
N ARG A 82 48.64 7.34 4.26
CA ARG A 82 49.78 8.21 4.50
C ARG A 82 49.45 9.62 4.04
N ILE A 83 49.72 10.60 4.89
CA ILE A 83 49.75 12.00 4.48
C ILE A 83 51.22 12.42 4.50
N ASP A 84 51.74 12.73 3.31
CA ASP A 84 53.16 12.87 3.04
C ASP A 84 53.96 11.64 3.48
N LYS A 85 54.55 11.67 4.68
CA LYS A 85 55.31 10.56 5.29
C LYS A 85 54.67 10.01 6.55
N ALA A 86 53.69 10.70 7.14
CA ALA A 86 53.04 10.31 8.37
C ALA A 86 51.94 9.27 8.09
N ARG A 87 51.83 8.25 8.95
CA ARG A 87 50.87 7.15 8.81
C ARG A 87 49.69 7.35 9.77
N PHE A 88 48.47 7.30 9.24
CA PHE A 88 47.24 7.41 10.00
C PHE A 88 46.38 6.16 9.78
N SER A 89 45.90 5.54 10.85
CA SER A 89 45.04 4.36 10.77
C SER A 89 43.59 4.76 10.92
N ASN A 90 42.76 4.44 9.93
CA ASN A 90 41.37 4.87 9.86
C ASN A 90 40.44 3.65 9.77
N LEU A 91 39.20 3.81 10.23
CA LEU A 91 38.24 2.72 10.28
C LEU A 91 37.66 2.48 8.89
N MET A 92 37.85 1.29 8.35
CA MET A 92 37.21 0.82 7.12
C MET A 92 35.97 -0.01 7.45
N LEU A 93 34.88 0.28 6.74
CA LEU A 93 33.61 -0.42 6.76
C LEU A 93 33.31 -0.93 5.35
N ARG A 94 32.90 -2.20 5.25
CA ARG A 94 32.42 -2.77 3.99
C ARG A 94 31.02 -2.22 3.67
N GLY A 95 30.86 -1.67 2.47
CA GLY A 95 29.57 -1.27 1.93
C GLY A 95 28.90 -2.42 1.17
N GLU A 96 27.94 -2.07 0.31
CA GLU A 96 27.30 -3.05 -0.57
C GLU A 96 28.23 -3.46 -1.72
N GLY A 97 28.25 -4.75 -2.05
CA GLY A 97 29.10 -5.31 -3.10
C GLY A 97 30.60 -5.14 -2.81
N ALA A 98 31.35 -4.64 -3.81
CA ALA A 98 32.78 -4.36 -3.73
C ALA A 98 33.10 -2.93 -3.23
N SER A 99 32.13 -2.23 -2.62
CA SER A 99 32.35 -0.89 -2.10
C SER A 99 32.92 -0.92 -0.67
N GLY A 100 33.85 -0.01 -0.40
CA GLY A 100 34.42 0.22 0.92
C GLY A 100 34.36 1.69 1.29
N GLU A 101 34.22 1.96 2.58
CA GLU A 101 34.22 3.30 3.16
C GLU A 101 35.27 3.37 4.27
N LEU A 102 36.20 4.31 4.16
CA LEU A 102 37.20 4.60 5.18
C LEU A 102 36.83 5.88 5.91
N VAL A 103 36.32 5.76 7.13
CA VAL A 103 35.98 6.90 7.99
C VAL A 103 37.27 7.55 8.50
N LEU A 104 37.48 8.80 8.10
CA LEU A 104 38.69 9.54 8.44
C LEU A 104 38.57 10.11 9.86
N SER A 105 39.60 9.87 10.68
CA SER A 105 39.72 10.53 11.97
C SER A 105 39.95 12.04 11.80
N GLU A 106 39.63 12.81 12.85
CA GLU A 106 39.89 14.25 12.86
C GLU A 106 41.38 14.58 12.70
N GLU A 107 42.26 13.74 13.23
CA GLU A 107 43.71 13.86 13.07
C GLU A 107 44.14 13.67 11.61
N THR A 108 43.58 12.65 10.96
CA THR A 108 43.81 12.37 9.53
C THR A 108 43.34 13.55 8.68
N GLU A 109 42.15 14.09 8.96
CA GLU A 109 41.62 15.25 8.22
C GLU A 109 42.48 16.50 8.45
N ALA A 110 42.89 16.77 9.68
CA ALA A 110 43.77 17.88 10.01
C ALA A 110 45.12 17.76 9.30
N ALA A 111 45.65 16.53 9.18
CA ALA A 111 46.84 16.26 8.39
C ALA A 111 46.58 16.48 6.89
N MET A 112 45.44 16.03 6.35
CA MET A 112 45.11 16.23 4.93
C MET A 112 45.03 17.71 4.56
N LYS A 113 44.44 18.56 5.41
CA LYS A 113 44.34 20.01 5.17
C LYS A 113 45.70 20.69 4.99
N LYS A 114 46.74 20.17 5.65
CA LYS A 114 48.09 20.76 5.66
C LYS A 114 49.08 19.99 4.78
N GLY A 115 48.77 18.74 4.45
CA GLY A 115 49.63 17.84 3.73
C GLY A 115 49.65 18.10 2.23
N GLY A 116 50.70 17.63 1.58
CA GLY A 116 50.85 17.77 0.12
C GLY A 116 50.38 16.54 -0.66
N THR A 117 50.49 15.34 -0.08
CA THR A 117 50.21 14.09 -0.80
C THR A 117 49.47 13.08 0.07
N LEU A 118 48.39 12.52 -0.45
CA LEU A 118 47.69 11.36 0.10
C LEU A 118 48.28 10.08 -0.52
N GLY A 119 48.63 9.10 0.29
CA GLY A 119 49.16 7.80 -0.13
C GLY A 119 48.35 6.63 0.41
N VAL A 120 48.00 5.69 -0.46
CA VAL A 120 47.22 4.49 -0.15
C VAL A 120 47.91 3.27 -0.76
N ALA A 121 48.32 2.31 0.07
CA ALA A 121 49.14 1.17 -0.36
C ALA A 121 48.42 -0.19 -0.36
N TRP A 122 47.16 -0.24 0.07
CA TRP A 122 46.38 -1.48 0.20
C TRP A 122 45.25 -1.59 -0.84
N LEU A 123 45.01 -0.53 -1.60
CA LEU A 123 43.88 -0.48 -2.54
C LEU A 123 44.18 -1.27 -3.83
N SER A 124 45.39 -1.16 -4.36
CA SER A 124 45.90 -1.93 -5.50
C SER A 124 47.24 -2.62 -5.15
N GLU A 125 47.84 -3.30 -6.13
CA GLU A 125 49.14 -3.97 -5.98
C GLU A 125 50.30 -2.99 -5.80
N GLU A 126 50.16 -1.75 -6.30
CA GLU A 126 51.16 -0.70 -6.18
C GLU A 126 50.67 0.44 -5.25
N PRO A 127 51.58 1.16 -4.57
CA PRO A 127 51.19 2.31 -3.77
C PRO A 127 50.64 3.42 -4.67
N LEU A 128 49.41 3.84 -4.40
CA LEU A 128 48.73 4.90 -5.10
C LEU A 128 48.86 6.23 -4.35
N THR A 129 48.89 7.33 -5.08
CA THR A 129 49.01 8.68 -4.51
C THR A 129 48.07 9.69 -5.15
N ALA A 130 47.58 10.67 -4.40
CA ALA A 130 46.88 11.83 -4.92
C ALA A 130 47.47 13.13 -4.37
N SER A 131 47.44 14.18 -5.17
CA SER A 131 47.80 15.53 -4.73
C SER A 131 46.73 16.08 -3.80
N LEU A 132 47.16 16.69 -2.70
CA LEU A 132 46.31 17.41 -1.75
C LEU A 132 46.38 18.94 -1.93
N ALA A 133 46.88 19.40 -3.08
CA ALA A 133 46.86 20.83 -3.41
C ALA A 133 45.41 21.37 -3.37
N GLY A 134 45.17 22.43 -2.58
CA GLY A 134 43.84 23.02 -2.38
C GLY A 134 42.92 22.27 -1.41
N SER A 135 43.44 21.23 -0.73
CA SER A 135 42.65 20.39 0.20
C SER A 135 42.11 21.13 1.42
N GLU A 136 42.81 22.14 1.92
CA GLU A 136 42.34 22.94 3.06
C GLU A 136 40.96 23.55 2.78
N GLN A 137 40.86 24.28 1.67
CA GLN A 137 39.62 24.90 1.22
C GLN A 137 38.61 23.82 0.80
N GLY A 138 39.05 22.82 0.03
CA GLY A 138 38.17 21.75 -0.45
C GLY A 138 37.51 20.92 0.65
N LEU A 139 38.25 20.57 1.72
CA LEU A 139 37.72 19.86 2.88
C LEU A 139 36.81 20.76 3.72
N SER A 140 37.13 22.05 3.83
CA SER A 140 36.25 23.01 4.50
C SER A 140 34.91 23.14 3.77
N ASP A 141 34.96 23.32 2.45
CA ASP A 141 33.77 23.44 1.60
C ASP A 141 32.95 22.14 1.61
N LEU A 142 33.63 20.98 1.58
CA LEU A 142 33.00 19.67 1.70
C LEU A 142 32.23 19.53 3.01
N ARG A 143 32.82 19.94 4.15
CA ARG A 143 32.13 19.91 5.45
C ARG A 143 30.94 20.87 5.52
N VAL A 144 31.11 22.12 5.06
CA VAL A 144 30.04 23.12 5.07
C VAL A 144 28.88 22.68 4.18
N CYS A 145 29.18 22.23 2.96
CA CYS A 145 28.20 21.69 2.04
C CYS A 145 27.49 20.46 2.64
N GLY A 146 28.26 19.52 3.20
CA GLY A 146 27.74 18.33 3.86
C GLY A 146 26.75 18.67 4.97
N ALA A 147 27.11 19.60 5.86
CA ALA A 147 26.25 20.03 6.96
C ALA A 147 24.94 20.67 6.46
N GLN A 148 25.01 21.52 5.43
CA GLN A 148 23.82 22.16 4.84
C GLN A 148 22.90 21.14 4.18
N THR A 149 23.46 20.22 3.40
CA THR A 149 22.69 19.17 2.71
C THR A 149 22.08 18.20 3.71
N ALA A 150 22.84 17.76 4.72
CA ALA A 150 22.33 16.87 5.77
C ALA A 150 21.23 17.53 6.62
N SER A 151 21.29 18.84 6.87
CA SER A 151 20.19 19.57 7.54
C SER A 151 18.92 19.57 6.69
N ARG A 152 19.04 19.96 5.42
CA ARG A 152 17.91 19.97 4.47
C ARG A 152 17.30 18.58 4.28
N HIS A 153 18.14 17.54 4.22
CA HIS A 153 17.69 16.17 4.13
C HIS A 153 16.87 15.76 5.36
N ARG A 154 17.36 16.07 6.57
CA ARG A 154 16.63 15.79 7.83
C ARG A 154 15.30 16.53 7.89
N GLU A 155 15.26 17.80 7.48
CA GLU A 155 14.01 18.58 7.40
C GLU A 155 13.00 17.94 6.44
N ARG A 156 13.45 17.51 5.25
CA ARG A 156 12.60 16.82 4.28
C ARG A 156 12.09 15.48 4.82
N ALA A 157 12.95 14.68 5.44
CA ALA A 157 12.56 13.40 6.01
C ALA A 157 11.51 13.55 7.13
N VAL A 158 11.66 14.57 8.00
CA VAL A 158 10.68 14.89 9.04
C VAL A 158 9.35 15.35 8.42
N ALA A 159 9.39 16.20 7.39
CA ALA A 159 8.19 16.66 6.71
C ALA A 159 7.45 15.51 5.98
N GLU A 160 8.20 14.60 5.35
CA GLU A 160 7.65 13.42 4.70
C GLU A 160 7.01 12.47 5.71
N GLN A 161 7.68 12.20 6.83
CA GLN A 161 7.11 11.39 7.91
C GLN A 161 5.81 12.02 8.45
N ALA A 162 5.81 13.33 8.72
CA ALA A 162 4.61 14.03 9.17
C ALA A 162 3.48 14.04 8.13
N ALA A 163 3.79 13.96 6.83
CA ALA A 163 2.79 13.80 5.79
C ALA A 163 2.19 12.38 5.78
N ARG A 164 3.03 11.35 5.93
CA ARG A 164 2.59 9.95 6.05
C ARG A 164 1.70 9.76 7.28
N ASP A 165 2.12 10.28 8.43
CA ASP A 165 1.35 10.18 9.68
C ASP A 165 -0.03 10.87 9.56
N ARG A 166 -0.10 12.02 8.90
CA ARG A 166 -1.38 12.69 8.60
C ARG A 166 -2.26 11.88 7.66
N ALA A 167 -1.70 11.31 6.59
CA ALA A 167 -2.43 10.46 5.66
C ALA A 167 -2.98 9.20 6.35
N GLU A 168 -2.19 8.58 7.23
CA GLU A 168 -2.64 7.45 8.04
C GLU A 168 -3.76 7.84 9.01
N ALA A 169 -3.63 8.99 9.68
CA ALA A 169 -4.66 9.50 10.60
C ALA A 169 -5.98 9.77 9.86
N GLU A 170 -5.93 10.41 8.69
CA GLU A 170 -7.09 10.63 7.84
C GLU A 170 -7.70 9.31 7.35
N GLY A 171 -6.86 8.35 6.96
CA GLY A 171 -7.31 7.01 6.57
C GLY A 171 -8.07 6.29 7.69
N ARG A 172 -7.55 6.35 8.93
CA ARG A 172 -8.23 5.80 10.11
C ARG A 172 -9.55 6.52 10.39
N ALA A 173 -9.58 7.85 10.27
CA ALA A 173 -10.80 8.63 10.48
C ALA A 173 -11.89 8.27 9.46
N ARG A 174 -11.53 8.09 8.18
CA ARG A 174 -12.46 7.65 7.13
C ARG A 174 -13.00 6.25 7.40
N ALA A 175 -12.11 5.31 7.74
CA ALA A 175 -12.51 3.94 8.05
C ALA A 175 -13.48 3.86 9.23
N LEU A 176 -13.26 4.67 10.28
CA LEU A 176 -14.19 4.75 11.41
C LEU A 176 -15.55 5.33 10.99
N ASN A 177 -15.56 6.35 10.14
CA ASN A 177 -16.80 6.96 9.66
C ASN A 177 -17.59 5.98 8.78
N GLU A 178 -16.91 5.30 7.85
CA GLU A 178 -17.50 4.23 7.03
C GLU A 178 -18.06 3.08 7.89
N ALA A 179 -17.32 2.66 8.92
CA ALA A 179 -17.80 1.62 9.84
C ALA A 179 -19.04 2.08 10.63
N GLN A 180 -19.11 3.33 11.06
CA GLN A 180 -20.28 3.89 11.74
C GLN A 180 -21.50 3.95 10.79
N LEU A 181 -21.30 4.39 9.55
CA LEU A 181 -22.35 4.41 8.54
C LEU A 181 -22.86 2.99 8.24
N ALA A 182 -21.95 2.02 8.07
CA ALA A 182 -22.32 0.62 7.85
C ALA A 182 -23.08 0.02 9.05
N ALA A 183 -22.66 0.34 10.29
CA ALA A 183 -23.36 -0.10 11.49
C ALA A 183 -24.79 0.48 11.57
N VAL A 184 -24.98 1.77 11.25
CA VAL A 184 -26.30 2.40 11.21
C VAL A 184 -27.18 1.77 10.12
N GLN A 185 -26.64 1.52 8.93
CA GLN A 185 -27.37 0.85 7.86
C GLN A 185 -27.77 -0.58 8.26
N ALA A 186 -26.88 -1.33 8.90
CA ALA A 186 -27.18 -2.67 9.41
C ALA A 186 -28.27 -2.65 10.49
N GLN A 187 -28.23 -1.68 11.41
CA GLN A 187 -29.27 -1.50 12.42
C GLN A 187 -30.62 -1.17 11.79
N THR A 188 -30.65 -0.26 10.81
CA THR A 188 -31.90 0.09 10.08
C THR A 188 -32.45 -1.12 9.32
N ALA A 189 -31.61 -1.88 8.61
CA ALA A 189 -32.03 -3.08 7.90
C ALA A 189 -32.56 -4.16 8.86
N ALA A 190 -31.92 -4.34 10.02
CA ALA A 190 -32.41 -5.26 11.05
C ALA A 190 -33.75 -4.81 11.64
N ALA A 191 -33.93 -3.51 11.89
CA ALA A 191 -35.19 -2.97 12.38
C ALA A 191 -36.33 -3.12 11.35
N GLU A 192 -36.06 -2.88 10.06
CA GLU A 192 -37.03 -3.11 9.00
C GLU A 192 -37.41 -4.59 8.84
N ALA A 193 -36.43 -5.50 8.94
CA ALA A 193 -36.68 -6.93 8.93
C ALA A 193 -37.58 -7.35 10.11
N GLN A 194 -37.35 -6.81 11.32
CA GLN A 194 -38.21 -7.04 12.47
C GLN A 194 -39.63 -6.53 12.24
N ARG A 195 -39.79 -5.32 11.67
CA ARG A 195 -41.11 -4.78 11.32
C ARG A 195 -41.86 -5.69 10.35
N ARG A 196 -41.19 -6.18 9.30
CA ARG A 196 -41.79 -7.12 8.34
C ARG A 196 -42.19 -8.44 8.99
N GLN A 197 -41.39 -8.96 9.92
CA GLN A 197 -41.75 -10.17 10.68
C GLN A 197 -42.99 -9.95 11.55
N VAL A 198 -43.10 -8.80 12.21
CA VAL A 198 -44.30 -8.44 13.01
C VAL A 198 -45.53 -8.30 12.11
N GLU A 199 -45.38 -7.66 10.95
CA GLU A 199 -46.48 -7.51 9.98
C GLU A 199 -46.92 -8.87 9.41
N GLU A 200 -45.98 -9.74 9.03
CA GLU A 200 -46.28 -11.08 8.49
C GLU A 200 -46.91 -11.98 9.55
N THR A 201 -46.42 -11.95 10.80
CA THR A 201 -47.01 -12.72 11.91
C THR A 201 -48.41 -12.22 12.24
N ALA A 202 -48.63 -10.90 12.24
CA ALA A 202 -49.96 -10.32 12.41
C ALA A 202 -50.91 -10.70 11.25
N GLU A 203 -50.44 -10.72 10.00
CA GLU A 203 -51.25 -11.15 8.87
C GLU A 203 -51.61 -12.64 8.95
N ARG A 204 -50.65 -13.50 9.29
CA ARG A 204 -50.90 -14.92 9.53
C ARG A 204 -51.95 -15.11 10.61
N GLN A 205 -51.88 -14.36 11.71
CA GLN A 205 -52.87 -14.41 12.77
C GLN A 205 -54.26 -13.98 12.28
N ARG A 206 -54.36 -12.88 11.53
CA ARG A 206 -55.63 -12.44 10.92
C ARG A 206 -56.23 -13.49 9.98
N ARG A 207 -55.40 -14.18 9.20
CA ARG A 207 -55.87 -15.27 8.31
C ARG A 207 -56.38 -16.47 9.12
N LEU A 208 -55.72 -16.83 10.21
CA LEU A 208 -56.18 -17.90 11.11
C LEU A 208 -57.49 -17.52 11.80
N GLU A 209 -57.61 -16.30 12.30
CA GLU A 209 -58.84 -15.79 12.92
C GLU A 209 -60.00 -15.73 11.91
N ALA A 210 -59.76 -15.27 10.68
CA ALA A 210 -60.76 -15.28 9.61
C ALA A 210 -61.20 -16.70 9.26
N ALA A 211 -60.27 -17.66 9.12
CA ALA A 211 -60.59 -19.05 8.87
C ALA A 211 -61.36 -19.70 10.03
N GLN A 212 -61.07 -19.35 11.29
CA GLN A 212 -61.86 -19.79 12.44
C GLN A 212 -63.26 -19.19 12.42
N ALA A 213 -63.39 -17.89 12.14
CA ALA A 213 -64.68 -17.23 12.01
C ALA A 213 -65.55 -17.87 10.92
N GLU A 214 -64.98 -18.17 9.74
CA GLU A 214 -65.68 -18.88 8.66
C GLU A 214 -66.16 -20.27 9.09
N ARG A 215 -65.31 -21.04 9.80
CA ARG A 215 -65.71 -22.35 10.34
C ARG A 215 -66.88 -22.23 11.32
N THR A 216 -66.79 -21.31 12.28
CA THR A 216 -67.88 -21.10 13.25
C THR A 216 -69.17 -20.64 12.58
N TYR A 217 -69.09 -19.79 11.55
CA TYR A 217 -70.25 -19.35 10.77
C TYR A 217 -70.86 -20.50 9.95
N ALA A 218 -70.02 -21.35 9.34
CA ALA A 218 -70.48 -22.53 8.62
C ALA A 218 -71.15 -23.55 9.55
N GLU A 219 -70.56 -23.82 10.72
CA GLU A 219 -71.16 -24.67 11.76
C GLU A 219 -72.48 -24.10 12.27
N ALA A 220 -72.57 -22.79 12.54
CA ALA A 220 -73.80 -22.14 12.95
C ALA A 220 -74.90 -22.26 11.88
N ARG A 221 -74.54 -22.10 10.59
CA ARG A 221 -75.46 -22.30 9.47
C ARG A 221 -75.93 -23.75 9.36
N GLN A 222 -75.02 -24.72 9.53
CA GLN A 222 -75.36 -26.14 9.53
C GLN A 222 -76.31 -26.48 10.68
N ARG A 223 -76.05 -26.00 11.90
CA ARG A 223 -76.95 -26.18 13.05
C ARG A 223 -78.31 -25.58 12.79
N ALA A 224 -78.38 -24.35 12.26
CA ALA A 224 -79.66 -23.72 11.91
C ALA A 224 -80.45 -24.55 10.88
N TYR A 225 -79.76 -25.06 9.84
CA TYR A 225 -80.37 -25.93 8.85
C TYR A 225 -80.84 -27.28 9.44
N GLU A 226 -80.06 -27.90 10.32
CA GLU A 226 -80.45 -29.13 11.01
C GLU A 226 -81.62 -28.92 11.97
N GLU A 227 -81.67 -27.79 12.68
CA GLU A 227 -82.81 -27.43 13.53
C GLU A 227 -84.08 -27.18 12.72
N GLU A 228 -83.97 -26.50 11.58
CA GLU A 228 -85.07 -26.28 10.66
C GLU A 228 -85.56 -27.61 10.06
N ARG A 229 -84.63 -28.47 9.61
CA ARG A 229 -84.94 -29.83 9.15
C ARG A 229 -85.62 -30.66 10.23
N ARG A 230 -85.15 -30.58 11.48
CA ARG A 230 -85.75 -31.27 12.63
C ARG A 230 -87.16 -30.76 12.90
N ARG A 231 -87.40 -29.44 12.87
CA ARG A 231 -88.76 -28.87 13.01
C ARG A 231 -89.68 -29.33 11.88
N ALA A 232 -89.20 -29.37 10.64
CA ALA A 232 -90.00 -29.83 9.50
C ALA A 232 -90.39 -31.31 9.62
N TYR A 233 -89.45 -32.18 9.99
CA TYR A 233 -89.74 -33.60 10.26
C TYR A 233 -90.72 -33.78 11.43
N GLN A 234 -90.56 -32.99 12.50
CA GLN A 234 -91.46 -33.05 13.65
C GLN A 234 -92.87 -32.56 13.29
N ALA A 235 -93.00 -31.48 12.51
CA ALA A 235 -94.29 -31.02 11.99
C ALA A 235 -94.95 -32.05 11.07
N GLN A 236 -94.18 -32.79 10.26
CA GLN A 236 -94.73 -33.86 9.43
C GLN A 236 -95.17 -35.07 10.26
N TYR A 237 -94.45 -35.41 11.33
CA TYR A 237 -94.83 -36.49 12.26
C TYR A 237 -96.09 -36.12 13.08
N ASP A 238 -96.20 -34.87 13.52
CA ASP A 238 -97.39 -34.35 14.22
C ASP A 238 -98.63 -34.27 13.30
N ASP A 239 -98.45 -34.14 11.98
CA ASP A 239 -99.50 -34.16 10.94
C ASP A 239 -99.91 -35.62 10.61
N ASP A 240 -98.96 -36.55 10.55
CA ASP A 240 -99.20 -37.99 10.37
C ASP A 240 -99.90 -38.63 11.60
N GLU A 241 -99.71 -38.11 12.82
CA GLU A 241 -100.48 -38.53 14.01
C GLU A 241 -101.92 -37.96 14.05
N GLN A 242 -102.27 -37.01 13.17
CA GLN A 242 -103.60 -36.40 13.07
C GLN A 242 -104.43 -36.84 11.85
N ASP A 243 -103.91 -37.70 10.95
CA ASP A 243 -104.67 -38.25 9.81
C ASP A 243 -104.94 -39.77 9.94
N PRO A 244 -106.17 -40.20 10.33
CA PRO A 244 -106.50 -41.62 10.52
C PRO A 244 -106.82 -42.37 9.20
N ARG A 245 -106.18 -42.02 8.07
CA ARG A 245 -106.57 -42.54 6.74
C ARG A 245 -105.51 -43.26 5.91
N TRP A 246 -104.34 -43.59 6.48
CA TRP A 246 -103.36 -44.39 5.76
C TRP A 246 -103.12 -45.77 6.37
N ALA A 247 -103.84 -46.77 5.83
CA ALA A 247 -103.54 -48.18 6.02
C ALA A 247 -102.52 -48.63 4.96
N PRO A 248 -101.34 -49.17 5.34
CA PRO A 248 -100.41 -49.70 4.36
C PRO A 248 -101.04 -50.91 3.64
N PRO A 249 -100.89 -51.04 2.30
CA PRO A 249 -101.51 -52.12 1.55
C PRO A 249 -100.98 -53.50 1.99
N PRO A 250 -101.82 -54.56 1.99
CA PRO A 250 -101.41 -55.89 2.38
C PRO A 250 -100.29 -56.40 1.47
N ARG A 251 -99.15 -56.76 2.07
CA ARG A 251 -97.97 -57.24 1.36
C ARG A 251 -98.29 -58.56 0.61
N PRO A 252 -97.95 -58.69 -0.68
CA PRO A 252 -98.11 -59.95 -1.40
C PRO A 252 -97.23 -61.04 -0.77
N VAL A 253 -97.86 -62.19 -0.49
CA VAL A 253 -97.25 -63.40 0.07
C VAL A 253 -96.28 -63.97 -0.96
N TRP A 254 -94.99 -63.69 -0.80
CA TRP A 254 -93.93 -64.37 -1.52
C TRP A 254 -93.71 -65.77 -0.92
N PRO A 255 -93.55 -66.82 -1.75
CA PRO A 255 -93.33 -68.18 -1.28
C PRO A 255 -92.02 -68.32 -0.48
N PRO A 256 -91.96 -69.22 0.51
CA PRO A 256 -90.82 -69.34 1.42
C PRO A 256 -89.57 -69.75 0.65
N ARG A 257 -88.52 -68.92 0.72
CA ARG A 257 -87.18 -69.31 0.29
C ARG A 257 -86.60 -70.29 1.32
N PRO A 258 -86.05 -71.42 0.86
CA PRO A 258 -85.65 -72.53 1.72
C PRO A 258 -84.49 -72.15 2.65
N TYR A 259 -84.61 -72.60 3.91
CA TYR A 259 -83.50 -72.73 4.83
C TYR A 259 -82.39 -73.56 4.17
N TYR A 260 -81.24 -72.94 3.86
CA TYR A 260 -79.98 -73.66 3.74
C TYR A 260 -79.25 -73.51 5.08
N SER A 261 -79.42 -74.52 5.94
CA SER A 261 -78.54 -74.80 7.06
C SER A 261 -77.59 -75.90 6.61
N PRO A 262 -76.27 -75.65 6.61
CA PRO A 262 -75.31 -76.67 6.91
C PRO A 262 -74.82 -76.46 8.35
N TYR A 263 -74.89 -77.54 9.13
CA TYR A 263 -74.28 -77.67 10.44
C TYR A 263 -72.83 -77.17 10.50
N ARG A 264 -72.43 -76.80 11.74
CA ARG A 264 -71.07 -76.82 12.33
C ARG A 264 -70.04 -75.82 11.82
#